data_AF-A0A8S4EMX1-F1
#
_entry.id   AF-A0A8S4EMX1-F1
#
_cell.length_a   1.000
_cell.length_b   1.000
_cell.length_c   1.000
_cell.angle_alpha   90.00
_cell.angle_beta   90.00
_cell.angle_gamma   90.00
#
_symmetry.space_group_name_H-M   'P 1'
#
loop_
_entity.id
_entity.type
_entity.pdbx_description
1 polymer ?
#
loop_
_entity_poly.entity_id
_entity_poly.type
_entity_poly.pdbx_seq_one_letter_code
_entity_poly.pdbx_strand_id
1 'polypeptide(L)'
;MKPDAAKKDEPKEIEPITFKSRKKRINQRCPICLGKILCEQVAATVCGHIFCHGCIQKAMRLKKICPVCNKNLRRSMMYHRLYMDDC
;
A
#
# COMPACT_ATOMS: atom_id res chain seq x y z
N MET A 1 -58.12 -3.26 -22.36
CA MET A 1 -57.14 -2.71 -21.40
C MET A 1 -57.14 -3.60 -20.15
N LYS A 2 -56.07 -4.35 -19.89
CA LYS A 2 -55.83 -5.03 -18.60
C LYS A 2 -54.43 -4.61 -18.13
N PRO A 3 -54.27 -4.20 -16.87
CA PRO A 3 -53.07 -3.54 -16.38
C PRO A 3 -51.94 -4.53 -16.04
N ASP A 4 -50.71 -4.05 -16.26
CA ASP A 4 -49.44 -4.67 -15.91
C ASP A 4 -49.31 -4.93 -14.41
N ALA A 5 -49.12 -6.20 -14.04
CA ALA A 5 -48.85 -6.61 -12.67
C ALA A 5 -47.35 -6.60 -12.39
N ALA A 6 -46.98 -5.72 -11.46
CA ALA A 6 -45.64 -5.39 -11.00
C ALA A 6 -44.82 -6.60 -10.53
N LYS A 7 -43.53 -6.58 -10.92
CA LYS A 7 -42.47 -7.39 -10.33
C LYS A 7 -42.33 -7.02 -8.85
N LYS A 8 -42.38 -8.03 -7.99
CA LYS A 8 -42.10 -7.88 -6.56
C LYS A 8 -40.59 -7.99 -6.39
N ASP A 9 -39.93 -6.85 -6.20
CA ASP A 9 -38.53 -6.80 -5.80
C ASP A 9 -38.39 -7.31 -4.36
N GLU A 10 -37.64 -8.40 -4.25
CA GLU A 10 -37.33 -9.11 -3.00
C GLU A 10 -36.36 -8.28 -2.15
N PRO A 11 -36.60 -8.13 -0.83
CA PRO A 11 -35.77 -7.31 0.04
C PRO A 11 -34.38 -7.93 0.22
N LYS A 12 -33.34 -7.16 -0.12
CA LYS A 12 -31.94 -7.60 -0.04
C LYS A 12 -31.49 -7.68 1.42
N GLU A 13 -31.32 -8.90 1.91
CA GLU A 13 -30.84 -9.21 3.25
C GLU A 13 -29.49 -8.53 3.52
N ILE A 14 -29.35 -7.91 4.68
CA ILE A 14 -28.15 -7.17 5.07
C ILE A 14 -27.13 -8.19 5.61
N GLU A 15 -26.21 -8.62 4.74
CA GLU A 15 -25.13 -9.54 5.13
C GLU A 15 -24.17 -8.88 6.15
N PRO A 16 -23.69 -9.64 7.15
CA PRO A 16 -22.79 -9.12 8.18
C PRO A 16 -21.49 -8.59 7.57
N ILE A 17 -21.11 -7.38 7.95
CA ILE A 17 -19.83 -6.73 7.62
C ILE A 17 -18.66 -7.52 8.23
N THR A 18 -18.29 -8.61 7.59
CA THR A 18 -17.07 -9.34 7.89
C THR A 18 -15.90 -8.52 7.38
N PHE A 19 -15.07 -8.00 8.29
CA PHE A 19 -13.84 -7.29 7.99
C PHE A 19 -12.83 -8.31 7.43
N LYS A 20 -13.03 -8.74 6.17
CA LYS A 20 -12.13 -9.62 5.45
C LYS A 20 -10.86 -8.83 5.18
N SER A 21 -9.95 -8.84 6.15
CA SER A 21 -8.61 -8.27 6.01
C SER A 21 -7.91 -9.02 4.89
N ARG A 22 -8.00 -8.48 3.67
CA ARG A 22 -7.21 -8.95 2.53
C ARG A 22 -5.76 -8.73 2.92
N LYS A 23 -5.12 -9.75 3.50
CA LYS A 23 -3.66 -9.84 3.62
C LYS A 23 -3.10 -9.87 2.21
N LYS A 24 -3.00 -8.68 1.60
CA LYS A 24 -2.26 -8.48 0.37
C LYS A 24 -0.84 -8.86 0.75
N ARG A 25 -0.34 -9.98 0.21
CA ARG A 25 1.07 -10.36 0.32
C ARG A 25 1.85 -9.11 -0.08
N ILE A 26 2.56 -8.50 0.87
CA ILE A 26 3.48 -7.41 0.53
C ILE A 26 4.53 -8.10 -0.32
N ASN A 27 4.41 -7.99 -1.64
CA ASN A 27 5.48 -8.41 -2.53
C ASN A 27 6.71 -7.61 -2.10
N GLN A 28 7.69 -8.31 -1.52
CA GLN A 28 8.99 -7.76 -1.06
C GLN A 28 9.86 -7.35 -2.26
N ARG A 29 9.27 -6.65 -3.23
CA ARG A 29 9.94 -6.11 -4.40
C ARG A 29 9.95 -4.59 -4.30
N CYS A 30 11.12 -4.01 -4.49
CA CYS A 30 11.29 -2.57 -4.47
C CYS A 30 10.62 -1.96 -5.70
N PRO A 31 9.69 -1.00 -5.57
CA PRO A 31 9.05 -0.38 -6.73
C PRO A 31 9.99 0.52 -7.54
N ILE A 32 11.22 0.78 -7.05
CA ILE A 32 12.22 1.59 -7.74
C ILE A 32 13.15 0.72 -8.61
N CYS A 33 13.73 -0.34 -8.04
CA CYS A 33 14.67 -1.20 -8.78
C CYS A 33 14.05 -2.52 -9.26
N LEU A 34 12.80 -2.81 -8.89
CA LEU A 34 12.05 -4.03 -9.20
C LEU A 34 12.66 -5.33 -8.65
N GLY A 35 13.81 -5.25 -7.97
CA GLY A 35 14.48 -6.34 -7.28
C GLY A 35 13.87 -6.68 -5.92
N LYS A 36 14.31 -7.81 -5.34
CA LYS A 36 13.94 -8.21 -3.97
C LYS A 36 14.48 -7.19 -2.96
N ILE A 37 13.69 -6.90 -1.94
CA ILE A 37 14.12 -6.09 -0.79
C ILE A 37 14.78 -7.05 0.20
N LEU A 38 16.06 -6.83 0.51
CA LEU A 38 16.78 -7.60 1.52
C LEU A 38 16.43 -7.09 2.93
N CYS A 39 16.34 -7.98 3.90
CA CYS A 39 15.90 -7.66 5.26
C CYS A 39 16.78 -6.63 5.98
N GLU A 40 18.07 -6.54 5.66
CA GLU A 40 18.99 -5.55 6.22
C GLU A 40 18.96 -4.19 5.50
N GLN A 41 18.30 -4.14 4.34
CA GLN A 41 18.27 -2.97 3.46
C GLN A 41 16.84 -2.49 3.21
N VAL A 42 15.90 -2.77 4.10
CA VAL A 42 14.53 -2.27 3.97
C VAL A 42 14.38 -0.89 4.58
N ALA A 43 13.62 -0.03 3.91
CA ALA A 43 13.27 1.29 4.42
C ALA A 43 11.80 1.60 4.14
N ALA A 44 11.12 2.16 5.14
CA ALA A 44 9.74 2.60 5.04
C ALA A 44 9.65 4.12 5.15
N THR A 45 8.92 4.73 4.24
CA THR A 45 8.56 6.16 4.33
C THR A 45 7.48 6.36 5.38
N VAL A 46 7.35 7.58 5.92
CA VAL A 46 6.29 7.92 6.89
C VAL A 46 4.87 7.75 6.34
N CYS A 47 4.72 7.65 5.02
CA CYS A 47 3.44 7.34 4.39
C CYS A 47 3.15 5.85 4.24
N GLY A 48 4.03 4.96 4.71
CA GLY A 48 3.84 3.51 4.75
C GLY A 48 4.36 2.73 3.55
N HIS A 49 4.96 3.39 2.54
CA HIS A 49 5.54 2.68 1.40
C HIS A 49 6.97 2.21 1.68
N ILE A 50 7.27 0.99 1.21
CA ILE A 50 8.49 0.23 1.49
C ILE A 50 9.38 0.15 0.24
N PHE A 51 10.70 0.30 0.44
CA PHE A 51 11.72 0.34 -0.60
C PHE A 51 13.02 -0.29 -0.09
N CYS A 52 13.99 -0.52 -0.99
CA CYS A 52 15.38 -0.67 -0.56
C CYS A 52 15.90 0.66 -0.02
N HIS A 53 16.69 0.63 1.06
CA HIS A 53 17.32 1.78 1.70
C HIS A 53 18.10 2.62 0.69
N GLY A 54 18.97 1.98 -0.11
CA GLY A 54 19.74 2.69 -1.14
C GLY A 54 18.86 3.32 -2.24
N CYS A 55 17.74 2.67 -2.60
CA CYS A 55 16.83 3.20 -3.61
C CYS A 55 16.07 4.44 -3.10
N ILE A 56 15.50 4.37 -1.90
CA ILE A 56 14.77 5.52 -1.35
C ILE A 56 15.71 6.67 -1.02
N GLN A 57 16.92 6.39 -0.53
CA GLN A 57 17.94 7.42 -0.29
C GLN A 57 18.32 8.16 -1.58
N LYS A 58 18.51 7.44 -2.70
CA LYS A 58 18.75 8.03 -4.03
C LYS A 58 17.56 8.89 -4.48
N ALA A 59 16.34 8.37 -4.36
CA ALA A 59 15.13 9.10 -4.74
C ALA A 59 14.96 10.41 -3.94
N MET A 60 15.20 10.38 -2.62
CA MET A 60 15.08 11.55 -1.75
C MET A 60 16.09 12.65 -2.05
N ARG A 61 17.26 12.30 -2.63
CA ARG A 61 18.24 13.30 -3.09
C ARG A 61 17.76 14.07 -4.32
N LEU A 62 16.93 13.46 -5.17
CA LEU A 62 16.36 14.11 -6.35
C LEU A 62 15.10 14.90 -6.01
N LYS A 63 14.13 14.24 -5.36
CA LYS A 63 12.86 14.85 -4.96
C LYS A 63 12.41 14.27 -3.63
N LYS A 64 12.06 15.14 -2.68
CA LYS A 64 11.52 14.76 -1.36
C LYS A 64 10.03 14.40 -1.44
N ILE A 65 9.67 13.50 -2.36
CA ILE A 65 8.31 13.00 -2.59
C ILE A 65 8.30 11.46 -2.60
N CYS A 66 7.27 10.83 -2.05
CA CYS A 66 7.15 9.38 -2.11
C CYS A 66 7.00 8.91 -3.57
N PRO A 67 7.83 7.98 -4.08
CA PRO A 67 7.73 7.49 -5.47
C PRO A 67 6.45 6.69 -5.78
N VAL A 68 5.69 6.27 -4.76
CA VAL A 68 4.47 5.47 -4.94
C VAL A 68 3.19 6.31 -4.86
N CYS A 69 3.12 7.27 -3.93
CA CYS A 69 1.90 8.04 -3.69
C CYS A 69 2.08 9.56 -3.78
N ASN A 70 3.26 10.04 -4.17
CA ASN A 70 3.60 11.45 -4.33
C ASN A 70 3.44 12.34 -3.07
N LYS A 71 3.23 11.75 -1.89
CA LYS A 71 3.19 12.50 -0.63
C LYS A 71 4.53 13.18 -0.36
N ASN A 72 4.47 14.41 0.13
CA ASN A 72 5.64 15.23 0.44
C ASN A 72 6.36 14.69 1.69
N LEU A 73 7.66 14.40 1.55
CA LEU A 73 8.52 13.84 2.58
C LEU A 73 9.56 14.87 3.05
N ARG A 74 9.23 16.17 3.10
CA ARG A 74 10.18 17.24 3.53
C ARG A 74 10.42 17.33 5.04
N ARG A 75 9.72 16.55 5.86
CA ARG A 75 9.90 16.55 7.32
C ARG A 75 11.26 15.97 7.71
N SER A 76 11.77 16.36 8.89
CA SER A 76 13.07 15.93 9.43
C SER A 76 13.26 14.41 9.35
N MET A 77 12.19 13.64 9.56
CA MET A 77 12.18 12.18 9.47
C MET A 77 11.40 11.72 8.23
N MET A 78 12.09 11.53 7.10
CA MET A 78 11.50 11.25 5.78
C MET A 78 11.16 9.76 5.58
N TYR A 79 12.03 8.90 6.10
CA TYR A 79 11.92 7.45 6.09
C TYR A 79 12.72 6.86 7.27
N HIS A 80 12.38 5.63 7.64
CA HIS A 80 13.10 4.85 8.65
C HIS A 80 13.70 3.62 7.99
N ARG A 81 14.91 3.26 8.43
CA ARG A 81 15.45 1.93 8.16
C ARG A 81 14.72 0.94 9.06
N LEU A 82 14.25 -0.15 8.48
CA LEU A 82 13.70 -1.26 9.24
C LEU A 82 14.73 -2.39 9.21
N TYR A 83 14.76 -3.18 10.28
CA TYR A 83 15.44 -4.46 10.32
C TYR A 83 14.34 -5.50 10.49
N MET A 84 14.35 -6.51 9.63
CA MET A 84 13.44 -7.65 9.79
C MET A 84 14.32 -8.85 10.09
N ASP A 85 14.06 -9.54 11.21
CA ASP A 85 14.91 -10.62 11.72
C ASP A 85 14.78 -11.94 10.95
N ASP A 86 13.78 -12.07 10.06
CA ASP A 86 13.54 -13.25 9.24
C ASP A 86 13.59 -12.90 7.74
N CYS A 87 14.65 -13.31 7.05
CA CYS A 87 14.77 -13.27 5.59
C CYS A 87 14.54 -14.65 4.97
#